data_AF-A0A9C9X166-F1
#
_entry.id   AF-A0A9C9X166-F1
#
_cell.length_a   1.000
_cell.length_b   1.000
_cell.length_c   1.000
_cell.angle_alpha   90.00
_cell.angle_beta   90.00
_cell.angle_gamma   90.00
#
_symmetry.space_group_name_H-M   'P 1'
#
loop_
_entity.id
_entity.type
_entity.pdbx_description
1 polymer ?
#
loop_
_entity_poly.entity_id
_entity_poly.type
_entity_poly.pdbx_seq_one_letter_code
_entity_poly.pdbx_strand_id
1 'polypeptide(L)'
;MRNGYRWSPNGKKIAYWQLDASGVGEFYLINNTDSLYPKIIPVQYPKAGTTNSACRVGVVSANGGETTWLQVPGNPRNNYITRMEWAANSDEVLIQHLNRRQNRLEVLFGDAQTGAVKTAFVEQDSAWVEVVNDVKWLREGREFTWVSERDGWRHVYRVSRKDGTLRLITPGNFDIIQIACVGEKQGWLYYIASPENAGQRYLYRSRLSGKDAPQRLTPEQFKGTNSYQISPNAKWAFHTYSTFETPPMVNLIRLPQHKVTKQLLKNEKLRRKIAALKRKPVRFFQVAIADSVSLDAWEMQPYNFNPAKKYPVLFFIYGEPAGQTVLDRWRKNRYLWHLMLTQQEYIVMSVDNRGTPAP
;
A
#
# COMPACT_ATOMS: atom_id res chain seq x y z
N MET A 1 0.92 13.03 -4.17
CA MET A 1 2.18 13.39 -4.87
C MET A 1 2.87 14.47 -4.03
N ARG A 2 4.10 14.28 -3.52
CA ARG A 2 4.83 15.39 -2.89
C ARG A 2 5.48 16.32 -3.92
N ASN A 3 5.93 15.76 -5.05
CA ASN A 3 6.51 16.51 -6.17
C ASN A 3 5.75 16.14 -7.46
N GLY A 4 5.17 17.15 -8.13
CA GLY A 4 4.45 17.03 -9.41
C GLY A 4 5.36 16.92 -10.65
N TYR A 5 6.61 16.47 -10.47
CA TYR A 5 7.61 16.38 -11.54
C TYR A 5 8.63 15.25 -11.29
N ARG A 6 9.38 14.86 -12.32
CA ARG A 6 10.43 13.83 -12.31
C ARG A 6 11.60 14.23 -13.19
N TRP A 7 12.81 14.22 -12.63
CA TRP A 7 14.05 14.35 -13.40
C TRP A 7 14.31 13.09 -14.22
N SER A 8 14.77 13.27 -15.46
CA SER A 8 15.25 12.16 -16.29
C SER A 8 16.46 11.49 -15.64
N PRO A 9 16.71 10.20 -15.91
CA PRO A 9 17.87 9.50 -15.35
C PRO A 9 19.21 10.19 -15.61
N ASN A 10 19.35 10.87 -16.75
CA ASN A 10 20.55 11.64 -17.09
C ASN A 10 20.54 13.10 -16.59
N GLY A 11 19.48 13.54 -15.90
CA GLY A 11 19.34 14.90 -15.35
C GLY A 11 19.10 16.01 -16.37
N LYS A 12 18.86 15.70 -17.65
CA LYS A 12 18.74 16.70 -18.73
C LYS A 12 17.31 17.15 -19.04
N LYS A 13 16.30 16.43 -18.56
CA LYS A 13 14.88 16.73 -18.81
C LYS A 13 14.08 16.62 -17.51
N ILE A 14 12.98 17.36 -17.45
CA ILE A 14 11.99 17.29 -16.37
C ILE A 14 10.64 16.94 -16.99
N ALA A 15 10.07 15.81 -16.59
CA ALA A 15 8.67 15.48 -16.86
C ALA A 15 7.81 16.03 -15.72
N TYR A 16 6.65 16.63 -16.01
CA TYR A 16 5.79 17.22 -14.99
C TYR A 16 4.31 17.14 -15.34
N TRP A 17 3.47 17.11 -14.30
CA TRP A 17 2.03 17.29 -14.45
C TRP A 17 1.69 18.78 -14.52
N GLN A 18 0.78 19.13 -15.41
CA GLN A 18 0.06 20.39 -15.35
C GLN A 18 -1.42 20.11 -15.10
N LEU A 19 -1.97 20.80 -14.09
CA LEU A 19 -3.39 20.75 -13.75
C LEU A 19 -4.02 22.11 -14.01
N ASP A 20 -5.12 22.14 -14.77
CA ASP A 20 -5.98 23.31 -14.91
C ASP A 20 -7.27 23.09 -14.09
N ALA A 21 -7.36 23.80 -12.97
CA ALA A 21 -8.51 23.75 -12.07
C ALA A 21 -9.61 24.78 -12.41
N SER A 22 -9.49 25.52 -13.52
CA SER A 22 -10.55 26.40 -13.98
C SER A 22 -11.84 25.60 -14.19
N GLY A 23 -12.98 26.14 -13.76
CA GLY A 23 -14.29 25.48 -13.86
C GLY A 23 -14.51 24.31 -12.88
N VAL A 24 -13.57 24.02 -11.97
CA VAL A 24 -13.85 23.19 -10.80
C VAL A 24 -14.66 24.03 -9.79
N GLY A 25 -15.51 23.38 -9.00
CA GLY A 25 -16.29 24.06 -7.97
C GLY A 25 -15.44 24.44 -6.74
N GLU A 26 -15.73 25.60 -6.16
CA GLU A 26 -15.08 26.04 -4.92
C GLU A 26 -15.72 25.42 -3.68
N PHE A 27 -14.89 25.01 -2.74
CA PHE A 27 -15.26 24.68 -1.37
C PHE A 27 -14.57 25.63 -0.42
N TYR A 28 -15.34 26.22 0.49
CA TYR A 28 -14.83 27.22 1.43
C TYR A 28 -14.42 26.56 2.74
N LEU A 29 -13.15 26.67 3.07
CA LEU A 29 -12.63 26.35 4.40
C LEU A 29 -12.61 27.60 5.27
N ILE A 30 -12.72 27.43 6.58
CA ILE A 30 -12.63 28.53 7.55
C ILE A 30 -11.32 28.39 8.33
N ASN A 31 -10.45 29.39 8.20
CA ASN A 31 -9.28 29.54 9.04
C ASN A 31 -9.67 30.25 10.34
N ASN A 32 -9.68 29.51 11.43
CA ASN A 32 -10.01 29.99 12.77
C ASN A 32 -8.78 30.17 13.67
N THR A 33 -7.56 30.03 13.14
CA THR A 33 -6.33 29.94 13.94
C THR A 33 -5.33 31.06 13.69
N ASP A 34 -5.30 31.63 12.47
CA ASP A 34 -4.22 32.55 12.08
C ASP A 34 -4.50 34.02 12.43
N SER A 35 -5.74 34.37 12.80
CA SER A 35 -6.12 35.73 13.21
C SER A 35 -7.33 35.74 14.16
N LEU A 36 -7.50 36.85 14.91
CA LEU A 36 -8.62 37.06 15.84
C LEU A 36 -10.00 36.91 15.16
N TYR A 37 -10.10 37.32 13.90
CA TYR A 37 -11.30 37.17 13.10
C TYR A 37 -11.09 36.06 12.05
N PRO A 38 -12.02 35.09 11.92
CA PRO A 38 -11.89 34.01 10.96
C PRO A 38 -11.82 34.49 9.51
N LYS A 39 -11.07 33.75 8.68
CA LYS A 39 -10.97 34.02 7.23
C LYS A 39 -11.45 32.83 6.42
N ILE A 40 -12.17 33.12 5.34
CA ILE A 40 -12.61 32.13 4.37
C ILE A 40 -11.44 31.85 3.40
N ILE A 41 -11.15 30.57 3.16
CA ILE A 41 -10.15 30.09 2.21
C ILE A 41 -10.88 29.30 1.11
N PRO A 42 -10.95 29.79 -0.14
CA PRO A 42 -11.48 29.02 -1.26
C PRO A 42 -10.51 27.90 -1.65
N VAL A 43 -11.03 26.71 -1.90
CA VAL A 43 -10.29 25.56 -2.41
C VAL A 43 -11.05 24.92 -3.57
N GLN A 44 -10.38 24.71 -4.70
CA GLN A 44 -11.00 23.98 -5.80
C GLN A 44 -11.19 22.51 -5.43
N TYR A 45 -12.44 22.07 -5.34
CA TYR A 45 -12.83 20.77 -4.81
C TYR A 45 -13.90 20.11 -5.69
N PRO A 46 -13.52 19.15 -6.57
CA PRO A 46 -14.47 18.45 -7.40
C PRO A 46 -15.28 17.46 -6.54
N LYS A 47 -16.53 17.80 -6.24
CA LYS A 47 -17.48 16.86 -5.64
C LYS A 47 -17.81 15.75 -6.64
N ALA A 48 -18.21 14.58 -6.15
CA ALA A 48 -18.62 13.45 -7.00
C ALA A 48 -19.66 13.90 -8.04
N GLY A 49 -19.45 13.50 -9.30
CA GLY A 49 -20.30 13.88 -10.43
C GLY A 49 -19.96 15.24 -11.07
N THR A 50 -19.16 16.09 -10.44
CA THR A 50 -18.79 17.42 -10.97
C THR A 50 -17.47 17.40 -11.76
N THR A 51 -17.19 18.47 -12.50
CA THR A 51 -16.01 18.63 -13.36
C THR A 51 -14.69 18.48 -12.60
N ASN A 52 -13.82 17.60 -13.08
CA ASN A 52 -12.44 17.50 -12.59
C ASN A 52 -11.54 18.56 -13.25
N SER A 53 -10.39 18.84 -12.61
CA SER A 53 -9.30 19.59 -13.25
C SER A 53 -8.84 18.88 -14.53
N ALA A 54 -8.50 19.65 -15.56
CA ALA A 54 -7.85 19.07 -16.73
C ALA A 54 -6.42 18.66 -16.36
N CYS A 55 -6.00 17.46 -16.74
CA CYS A 55 -4.66 16.95 -16.46
C CYS A 55 -3.91 16.65 -17.76
N ARG A 56 -2.65 17.09 -17.85
CA ARG A 56 -1.71 16.71 -18.92
C ARG A 56 -0.30 16.56 -18.39
N VAL A 57 0.53 15.85 -19.13
CA VAL A 57 1.97 15.67 -18.83
C VAL A 57 2.80 16.32 -19.91
N GLY A 58 3.79 17.10 -19.48
CA GLY A 58 4.77 17.74 -20.35
C GLY A 58 6.19 17.31 -19.99
N VAL A 59 7.09 17.40 -20.97
CA VAL A 59 8.53 17.25 -20.79
C VAL A 59 9.22 18.53 -21.26
N VAL A 60 10.12 19.06 -20.43
CA VAL A 60 10.92 20.24 -20.75
C VAL A 60 12.40 19.94 -20.51
N SER A 61 13.28 20.60 -21.28
CA SER A 61 14.72 20.58 -21.03
C SER A 61 15.05 21.22 -19.68
N ALA A 62 16.06 20.69 -18.98
CA ALA A 62 16.57 21.27 -17.75
C ALA A 62 17.13 22.70 -17.95
N ASN A 63 17.52 23.04 -19.18
CA ASN A 63 18.00 24.37 -19.56
C ASN A 63 16.86 25.33 -19.94
N GLY A 64 15.59 24.92 -19.81
CA GLY A 64 14.42 25.68 -20.27
C GLY A 64 14.13 25.47 -21.77
N GLY A 65 13.07 26.12 -22.24
CA GLY A 65 12.57 26.03 -23.63
C GLY A 65 11.11 25.60 -23.70
N GLU A 66 10.68 25.24 -24.91
CA GLU A 66 9.31 24.77 -25.15
C GLU A 66 9.07 23.41 -24.47
N THR A 67 7.81 23.20 -24.06
CA THR A 67 7.38 21.92 -23.48
C THR A 67 6.85 21.00 -24.57
N THR A 68 7.40 19.80 -24.63
CA THR A 68 6.80 18.70 -25.39
C THR A 68 5.65 18.11 -24.57
N TRP A 69 4.41 18.34 -25.01
CA TRP A 69 3.23 17.77 -24.37
C TRP A 69 2.98 16.34 -24.84
N LEU A 70 2.80 15.40 -23.92
CA LEU A 70 2.41 14.04 -24.26
C LEU A 70 0.97 14.03 -24.79
N GLN A 71 0.76 13.36 -25.92
CA GLN A 71 -0.51 13.27 -26.65
C GLN A 71 -1.44 12.22 -26.03
N VAL A 72 -1.73 12.35 -24.73
CA VAL A 72 -2.60 11.42 -23.99
C VAL A 72 -4.02 11.46 -24.58
N PRO A 73 -4.62 10.31 -24.91
CA PRO A 73 -5.92 10.29 -25.60
C PRO A 73 -7.09 10.72 -24.69
N GLY A 74 -8.14 11.21 -25.33
CA GLY A 74 -9.43 11.51 -24.68
C GLY A 74 -9.51 12.89 -24.02
N ASN A 75 -10.64 13.15 -23.35
CA ASN A 75 -10.89 14.43 -22.68
C ASN A 75 -10.03 14.53 -21.39
N PRO A 76 -9.17 15.56 -21.24
CA PRO A 76 -8.26 15.70 -20.10
C PRO A 76 -8.97 15.96 -18.76
N ARG A 77 -10.26 16.30 -18.77
CA ARG A 77 -11.12 16.45 -17.57
C ARG A 77 -11.91 15.18 -17.26
N ASN A 78 -11.88 14.18 -18.14
CA ASN A 78 -12.64 12.93 -18.01
C ASN A 78 -11.73 11.70 -17.83
N ASN A 79 -10.58 11.89 -17.19
CA ASN A 79 -9.62 10.84 -16.87
C ASN A 79 -8.75 11.28 -15.67
N TYR A 80 -7.82 10.41 -15.27
CA TYR A 80 -6.75 10.73 -14.35
C TYR A 80 -5.41 10.25 -14.90
N ILE A 81 -4.37 11.07 -14.83
CA ILE A 81 -2.98 10.62 -15.00
C ILE A 81 -2.39 10.39 -13.61
N THR A 82 -2.55 9.17 -13.10
CA THR A 82 -2.33 8.88 -11.69
C THR A 82 -0.86 8.76 -11.34
N ARG A 83 -0.03 8.18 -12.22
CA ARG A 83 1.42 8.02 -12.02
C ARG A 83 2.18 8.39 -13.28
N MET A 84 3.41 8.86 -13.08
CA MET A 84 4.35 9.28 -14.11
C MET A 84 5.76 9.02 -13.60
N GLU A 85 6.56 8.33 -14.40
CA GLU A 85 7.96 8.05 -14.14
C GLU A 85 8.74 7.87 -15.44
N TRP A 86 10.06 8.00 -15.38
CA TRP A 86 10.92 7.73 -16.55
C TRP A 86 11.05 6.22 -16.78
N ALA A 87 11.02 5.79 -18.04
CA ALA A 87 10.96 4.38 -18.41
C ALA A 87 12.34 3.69 -18.40
N ALA A 88 13.08 3.82 -17.29
CA ALA A 88 14.50 3.43 -17.14
C ALA A 88 15.47 4.03 -18.18
N ASN A 89 15.03 5.05 -18.91
CA ASN A 89 15.82 5.80 -19.89
C ASN A 89 15.40 7.28 -19.86
N SER A 90 16.01 8.13 -20.70
CA SER A 90 15.75 9.59 -20.72
C SER A 90 14.96 10.05 -21.96
N ASP A 91 14.31 9.11 -22.64
CA ASP A 91 13.64 9.30 -23.92
C ASP A 91 12.14 8.95 -23.84
N GLU A 92 11.74 8.10 -22.90
CA GLU A 92 10.35 7.71 -22.69
C GLU A 92 9.91 7.91 -21.23
N VAL A 93 8.65 8.33 -21.08
CA VAL A 93 7.95 8.47 -19.80
C VAL A 93 6.84 7.42 -19.74
N LEU A 94 6.81 6.60 -18.69
CA LEU A 94 5.69 5.72 -18.38
C LEU A 94 4.62 6.53 -17.63
N ILE A 95 3.38 6.49 -18.11
CA ILE A 95 2.23 7.08 -17.43
C ILE A 95 1.12 6.06 -17.22
N GLN A 96 0.38 6.25 -16.13
CA GLN A 96 -0.82 5.49 -15.81
C GLN A 96 -2.05 6.36 -16.08
N HIS A 97 -2.77 6.04 -17.17
CA HIS A 97 -3.94 6.78 -17.65
C HIS A 97 -5.22 6.01 -17.28
N LEU A 98 -5.89 6.50 -16.24
CA LEU A 98 -7.06 5.88 -15.64
C LEU A 98 -8.33 6.59 -16.14
N ASN A 99 -9.32 5.82 -16.58
CA ASN A 99 -10.61 6.40 -16.95
C ASN A 99 -11.35 6.98 -15.73
N ARG A 100 -12.34 7.86 -15.95
CA ARG A 100 -13.05 8.51 -14.82
C ARG A 100 -13.78 7.54 -13.89
N ARG A 101 -14.25 6.39 -14.42
CA ARG A 101 -14.87 5.32 -13.63
C ARG A 101 -13.87 4.52 -12.79
N GLN A 102 -12.57 4.70 -13.03
CA GLN A 102 -11.47 4.03 -12.33
C GLN A 102 -11.50 2.50 -12.48
N ASN A 103 -12.00 1.99 -13.59
CA ASN A 103 -12.14 0.56 -13.86
C ASN A 103 -11.39 0.10 -15.12
N ARG A 104 -10.70 1.03 -15.79
CA ARG A 104 -9.79 0.76 -16.91
C ARG A 104 -8.57 1.68 -16.82
N LEU A 105 -7.40 1.08 -16.73
CA LEU A 105 -6.11 1.75 -16.63
C LEU A 105 -5.25 1.37 -17.84
N GLU A 106 -4.86 2.36 -18.63
CA GLU A 106 -3.88 2.19 -19.70
C GLU A 106 -2.50 2.57 -19.20
N VAL A 107 -1.54 1.67 -19.36
CA VAL A 107 -0.14 1.98 -19.13
C VAL A 107 0.44 2.44 -20.46
N LEU A 108 0.85 3.70 -20.54
CA LEU A 108 1.33 4.31 -21.78
C LEU A 108 2.83 4.64 -21.66
N PHE A 109 3.55 4.54 -22.78
CA PHE A 109 4.86 5.16 -22.96
C PHE A 109 4.71 6.41 -23.82
N GLY A 110 5.11 7.56 -23.29
CA GLY A 110 5.19 8.82 -24.02
C GLY A 110 6.63 9.13 -24.41
N ASP A 111 6.84 9.41 -25.69
CA ASP A 111 8.12 9.86 -26.23
C ASP A 111 8.38 11.31 -25.81
N ALA A 112 9.51 11.53 -25.14
CA ALA A 112 9.88 12.81 -24.54
C ALA A 112 10.29 13.87 -25.57
N GLN A 113 10.51 13.51 -26.84
CA GLN A 113 10.89 14.44 -27.90
C GLN A 113 9.69 14.86 -28.74
N THR A 114 8.87 13.89 -29.15
CA THR A 114 7.75 14.06 -30.08
C THR A 114 6.41 14.22 -29.38
N GLY A 115 6.30 13.77 -28.13
CA GLY A 115 5.03 13.72 -27.38
C GLY A 115 4.12 12.56 -27.79
N ALA A 116 4.51 11.75 -28.79
CA ALA A 116 3.73 10.59 -29.21
C ALA A 116 3.59 9.59 -28.05
N VAL A 117 2.40 9.00 -27.89
CA VAL A 117 2.14 7.98 -26.87
C VAL A 117 1.80 6.65 -27.50
N LYS A 118 2.22 5.56 -26.87
CA LYS A 118 1.83 4.19 -27.22
C LYS A 118 1.35 3.44 -25.99
N THR A 119 0.29 2.67 -26.14
CA THR A 119 -0.19 1.78 -25.06
C THR A 119 0.74 0.59 -24.93
N ALA A 120 1.27 0.37 -23.73
CA ALA A 120 2.04 -0.82 -23.39
C ALA A 120 1.11 -2.01 -23.13
N PHE A 121 0.12 -1.81 -22.26
CA PHE A 121 -0.94 -2.78 -21.98
C PHE A 121 -2.08 -2.07 -21.22
N VAL A 122 -3.16 -2.79 -20.97
CA VAL A 122 -4.36 -2.30 -20.28
C VAL A 122 -4.69 -3.22 -19.10
N GLU A 123 -5.01 -2.62 -17.95
CA GLU A 123 -5.68 -3.26 -16.82
C GLU A 123 -7.17 -2.92 -16.83
N GLN A 124 -8.01 -3.89 -16.48
CA GLN A 124 -9.45 -3.72 -16.38
C GLN A 124 -9.99 -4.55 -15.22
N ASP A 125 -11.00 -4.01 -14.56
CA ASP A 125 -11.78 -4.71 -13.54
C ASP A 125 -13.24 -4.28 -13.61
N SER A 126 -14.15 -5.14 -13.16
CA SER A 126 -15.58 -4.82 -13.15
C SER A 126 -15.97 -3.80 -12.08
N ALA A 127 -15.22 -3.75 -10.96
CA ALA A 127 -15.39 -2.84 -9.86
C ALA A 127 -14.47 -1.61 -10.02
N TRP A 128 -13.16 -1.79 -9.79
CA TRP A 128 -12.15 -0.74 -9.97
C TRP A 128 -10.75 -1.34 -10.15
N VAL A 129 -9.83 -0.59 -10.75
CA VAL A 129 -8.42 -0.99 -10.92
C VAL A 129 -7.53 -0.19 -9.97
N GLU A 130 -6.60 -0.89 -9.33
CA GLU A 130 -5.60 -0.26 -8.47
C GLU A 130 -4.46 0.39 -9.27
N VAL A 131 -3.93 1.49 -8.73
CA VAL A 131 -2.77 2.18 -9.32
C VAL A 131 -1.46 1.64 -8.75
N VAL A 132 -0.46 1.44 -9.61
CA VAL A 132 0.85 0.93 -9.17
C VAL A 132 1.77 2.08 -8.79
N ASN A 133 2.09 2.21 -7.50
CA ASN A 133 2.83 3.37 -6.98
C ASN A 133 4.33 3.39 -7.32
N ASP A 134 4.93 2.21 -7.45
CA ASP A 134 6.38 2.07 -7.53
C ASP A 134 6.70 0.89 -8.46
N VAL A 135 6.94 1.21 -9.72
CA VAL A 135 7.36 0.25 -10.74
C VAL A 135 8.86 0.04 -10.62
N LYS A 136 9.28 -1.23 -10.52
CA LYS A 136 10.70 -1.59 -10.54
C LYS A 136 11.08 -2.07 -11.93
N TRP A 137 11.91 -1.29 -12.60
CA TRP A 137 12.55 -1.69 -13.85
C TRP A 137 13.55 -2.82 -13.62
N LEU A 138 13.51 -3.79 -14.53
CA LEU A 138 14.29 -5.01 -14.52
C LEU A 138 14.99 -5.17 -15.86
N ARG A 139 16.04 -5.98 -15.88
CA ARG A 139 16.79 -6.41 -17.06
C ARG A 139 17.18 -5.23 -17.93
N GLU A 140 17.80 -4.24 -17.30
CA GLU A 140 18.27 -3.01 -17.96
C GLU A 140 17.12 -2.26 -18.68
N GLY A 141 15.93 -2.26 -18.08
CA GLY A 141 14.76 -1.55 -18.60
C GLY A 141 13.95 -2.32 -19.65
N ARG A 142 14.24 -3.62 -19.88
CA ARG A 142 13.47 -4.47 -20.81
C ARG A 142 12.18 -5.00 -20.20
N GLU A 143 12.11 -5.09 -18.88
CA GLU A 143 10.92 -5.54 -18.16
C GLU A 143 10.67 -4.63 -16.95
N PHE A 144 9.49 -4.69 -16.37
CA PHE A 144 9.20 -4.01 -15.11
C PHE A 144 8.17 -4.75 -14.26
N THR A 145 8.17 -4.51 -12.94
CA THR A 145 7.18 -5.11 -12.04
C THR A 145 5.83 -4.41 -12.14
N TRP A 146 4.76 -5.18 -12.06
CA TRP A 146 3.39 -4.66 -12.02
C TRP A 146 2.56 -5.44 -11.02
N VAL A 147 1.73 -4.75 -10.23
CA VAL A 147 0.81 -5.39 -9.28
C VAL A 147 -0.58 -5.34 -9.87
N SER A 148 -1.26 -6.48 -9.90
CA SER A 148 -2.53 -6.64 -10.59
C SER A 148 -3.38 -7.71 -9.90
N GLU A 149 -4.70 -7.53 -9.96
CA GLU A 149 -5.73 -8.45 -9.43
C GLU A 149 -6.40 -9.29 -10.52
N ARG A 150 -5.89 -9.22 -11.76
CA ARG A 150 -6.43 -9.91 -12.96
C ARG A 150 -6.73 -11.41 -12.82
N ASP A 151 -6.06 -12.12 -11.93
CA ASP A 151 -6.24 -13.55 -11.68
C ASP A 151 -7.11 -13.83 -10.45
N GLY A 152 -7.80 -12.79 -9.94
CA GLY A 152 -8.62 -12.84 -8.73
C GLY A 152 -7.84 -12.62 -7.44
N TRP A 153 -6.52 -12.49 -7.52
CA TRP A 153 -5.62 -12.24 -6.39
C TRP A 153 -4.68 -11.10 -6.72
N ARG A 154 -4.37 -10.28 -5.73
CA ARG A 154 -3.39 -9.21 -5.85
C ARG A 154 -2.00 -9.80 -5.94
N HIS A 155 -1.49 -9.95 -7.15
CA HIS A 155 -0.21 -10.58 -7.42
C HIS A 155 0.77 -9.66 -8.15
N VAL A 156 2.04 -10.04 -8.09
CA VAL A 156 3.11 -9.36 -8.81
C VAL A 156 3.39 -10.08 -10.12
N TYR A 157 3.46 -9.28 -11.18
CA TYR A 157 3.79 -9.67 -12.53
C TYR A 157 5.08 -8.97 -12.97
N ARG A 158 5.78 -9.58 -13.91
CA ARG A 158 6.74 -8.89 -14.79
C ARG A 158 6.04 -8.54 -16.08
N VAL A 159 6.24 -7.33 -16.57
CA VAL A 159 5.72 -6.86 -17.84
C VAL A 159 6.88 -6.67 -18.81
N SER A 160 6.77 -7.24 -19.99
CA SER A 160 7.69 -7.00 -21.11
C SER A 160 7.47 -5.61 -21.68
N ARG A 161 8.52 -4.80 -21.77
CA ARG A 161 8.44 -3.48 -22.43
C ARG A 161 8.20 -3.58 -23.93
N LYS A 162 8.62 -4.68 -24.56
CA LYS A 162 8.54 -4.88 -26.01
C LYS A 162 7.10 -5.00 -26.51
N ASP A 163 6.28 -5.76 -25.79
CA ASP A 163 4.97 -6.22 -26.26
C ASP A 163 3.88 -6.20 -25.17
N GLY A 164 4.20 -5.71 -23.97
CA GLY A 164 3.24 -5.67 -22.86
C GLY A 164 2.96 -7.02 -22.21
N THR A 165 3.65 -8.11 -22.59
CA THR A 165 3.36 -9.44 -22.05
C THR A 165 3.57 -9.49 -20.54
N LEU A 166 2.55 -9.93 -19.81
CA LEU A 166 2.60 -10.13 -18.36
C LEU A 166 2.93 -11.58 -18.00
N ARG A 167 3.83 -11.78 -17.04
CA ARG A 167 4.13 -13.11 -16.48
C ARG A 167 4.10 -13.06 -14.96
N LEU A 168 3.33 -13.97 -14.37
CA LEU A 168 3.12 -14.06 -12.93
C LEU A 168 4.43 -14.40 -12.19
N ILE A 169 4.68 -13.74 -11.06
CA ILE A 169 5.85 -13.97 -10.20
C ILE A 169 5.45 -14.59 -8.86
N THR A 170 4.25 -14.26 -8.36
CA THR A 170 3.75 -14.68 -7.05
C THR A 170 2.51 -15.56 -7.21
N PRO A 171 2.63 -16.81 -7.67
CA PRO A 171 1.49 -17.69 -7.79
C PRO A 171 0.99 -18.17 -6.43
N GLY A 172 -0.32 -18.40 -6.31
CA GLY A 172 -0.98 -18.92 -5.11
C GLY A 172 -2.41 -18.42 -4.96
N ASN A 173 -3.04 -18.79 -3.85
CA ASN A 173 -4.40 -18.32 -3.49
C ASN A 173 -4.30 -17.35 -2.30
N PHE A 174 -3.68 -16.20 -2.50
CA PHE A 174 -3.50 -15.16 -1.47
C PHE A 174 -3.15 -13.82 -2.10
N ASP A 175 -3.42 -12.73 -1.41
CA ASP A 175 -2.96 -11.42 -1.85
C ASP A 175 -1.53 -11.14 -1.37
N ILE A 176 -0.70 -10.61 -2.26
CA ILE A 176 0.49 -9.89 -1.81
C ILE A 176 0.04 -8.59 -1.17
N ILE A 177 0.59 -8.27 -0.02
CA ILE A 177 0.29 -7.04 0.69
C ILE A 177 1.18 -5.90 0.17
N GLN A 178 2.48 -6.16 0.01
CA GLN A 178 3.43 -5.18 -0.55
C GLN A 178 4.67 -5.85 -1.12
N ILE A 179 5.25 -5.26 -2.17
CA ILE A 179 6.61 -5.57 -2.58
C ILE A 179 7.57 -4.97 -1.54
N ALA A 180 8.49 -5.79 -1.03
CA ALA A 180 9.48 -5.37 -0.04
C ALA A 180 10.83 -5.03 -0.69
N CYS A 181 11.26 -5.81 -1.69
CA CYS A 181 12.51 -5.60 -2.42
C CYS A 181 12.56 -6.45 -3.69
N VAL A 182 13.29 -5.98 -4.70
CA VAL A 182 13.67 -6.79 -5.87
C VAL A 182 15.18 -7.04 -5.79
N GLY A 183 15.56 -8.29 -5.49
CA GLY A 183 16.96 -8.74 -5.55
C GLY A 183 17.28 -9.27 -6.94
N GLU A 184 17.32 -8.37 -7.94
CA GLU A 184 17.38 -8.75 -9.35
C GLU A 184 18.61 -9.60 -9.69
N LYS A 185 19.79 -9.19 -9.21
CA LYS A 185 21.05 -9.94 -9.42
C LYS A 185 20.98 -11.37 -8.90
N GLN A 186 20.18 -11.62 -7.86
CA GLN A 186 19.96 -12.95 -7.29
C GLN A 186 18.73 -13.67 -7.88
N GLY A 187 17.93 -12.98 -8.70
CA GLY A 187 16.74 -13.54 -9.34
C GLY A 187 15.53 -13.68 -8.41
N TRP A 188 15.41 -12.85 -7.36
CA TRP A 188 14.34 -12.97 -6.35
C TRP A 188 13.51 -11.69 -6.20
N LEU A 189 12.19 -11.88 -6.05
CA LEU A 189 11.28 -10.88 -5.52
C LEU A 189 11.02 -11.18 -4.05
N TYR A 190 11.12 -10.17 -3.19
CA TYR A 190 10.75 -10.24 -1.77
C TYR A 190 9.50 -9.41 -1.55
N TYR A 191 8.52 -9.95 -0.85
CA TYR A 191 7.21 -9.32 -0.64
C TYR A 191 6.60 -9.74 0.70
N ILE A 192 5.62 -8.98 1.17
CA ILE A 192 4.84 -9.35 2.35
C ILE A 192 3.53 -9.98 1.88
N ALA A 193 3.17 -11.10 2.47
CA ALA A 193 1.90 -11.78 2.28
C ALA A 193 1.47 -12.44 3.59
N SER A 194 0.23 -12.93 3.66
CA SER A 194 -0.25 -13.69 4.81
C SER A 194 -1.30 -14.76 4.46
N PRO A 195 -0.93 -15.78 3.67
CA PRO A 195 -1.88 -16.74 3.09
C PRO A 195 -2.74 -17.53 4.11
N GLU A 196 -2.25 -17.66 5.34
CA GLU A 196 -2.88 -18.48 6.39
C GLU A 196 -3.64 -17.64 7.43
N ASN A 197 -3.41 -16.33 7.48
CA ASN A 197 -3.99 -15.46 8.51
C ASN A 197 -3.93 -13.98 8.06
N ALA A 198 -5.06 -13.44 7.61
CA ALA A 198 -5.16 -12.07 7.10
C ALA A 198 -4.83 -10.97 8.14
N GLY A 199 -4.84 -11.30 9.44
CA GLY A 199 -4.45 -10.41 10.53
C GLY A 199 -2.94 -10.32 10.78
N GLN A 200 -2.15 -11.13 10.09
CA GLN A 200 -0.69 -11.27 10.27
C GLN A 200 0.07 -10.88 9.02
N ARG A 201 1.40 -10.77 9.13
CA ARG A 201 2.25 -10.31 8.02
C ARG A 201 3.60 -11.00 8.06
N TYR A 202 3.99 -11.62 6.95
CA TYR A 202 5.26 -12.33 6.84
C TYR A 202 6.01 -11.96 5.56
N LEU A 203 7.34 -11.97 5.63
CA LEU A 203 8.21 -11.87 4.46
C LEU A 203 8.21 -13.20 3.72
N TYR A 204 7.87 -13.14 2.43
CA TYR A 204 7.99 -14.20 1.45
C TYR A 204 8.99 -13.79 0.36
N ARG A 205 9.42 -14.77 -0.43
CA ARG A 205 10.08 -14.55 -1.71
C ARG A 205 9.62 -15.55 -2.77
N SER A 206 9.71 -15.12 -4.02
CA SER A 206 9.53 -15.98 -5.20
C SER A 206 10.61 -15.69 -6.23
N ARG A 207 10.94 -16.69 -7.06
CA ARG A 207 11.84 -16.45 -8.19
C ARG A 207 11.20 -15.47 -9.13
N LEU A 208 11.99 -14.52 -9.62
CA LEU A 208 11.52 -13.59 -10.65
C LEU A 208 11.01 -14.35 -11.89
N SER A 209 11.50 -15.57 -12.18
CA SER A 209 11.02 -16.40 -13.29
C SER A 209 9.57 -16.88 -13.15
N GLY A 210 8.99 -16.84 -11.94
CA GLY A 210 7.62 -17.29 -11.67
C GLY A 210 7.42 -18.80 -11.58
N LYS A 211 8.50 -19.61 -11.61
CA LYS A 211 8.41 -21.08 -11.68
C LYS A 211 8.35 -21.79 -10.33
N ASP A 212 8.73 -21.11 -9.26
CA ASP A 212 8.88 -21.73 -7.94
C ASP A 212 7.76 -21.29 -7.00
N ALA A 213 7.35 -22.18 -6.10
CA ALA A 213 6.40 -21.86 -5.04
C ALA A 213 6.94 -20.74 -4.12
N PRO A 214 6.05 -19.86 -3.61
CA PRO A 214 6.39 -18.89 -2.57
C PRO A 214 7.12 -19.50 -1.38
N GLN A 215 8.20 -18.85 -0.94
CA GLN A 215 8.95 -19.27 0.24
C GLN A 215 8.79 -18.24 1.36
N ARG A 216 8.17 -18.65 2.47
CA ARG A 216 8.16 -17.83 3.68
C ARG A 216 9.57 -17.77 4.26
N LEU A 217 10.07 -16.56 4.49
CA LEU A 217 11.37 -16.32 5.12
C LEU A 217 11.25 -15.96 6.60
N THR A 218 10.09 -15.43 7.02
CA THR A 218 9.88 -15.10 8.44
C THR A 218 9.73 -16.38 9.26
N PRO A 219 10.56 -16.60 10.29
CA PRO A 219 10.44 -17.76 11.17
C PRO A 219 9.15 -17.74 12.00
N GLU A 220 8.69 -18.94 12.40
CA GLU A 220 7.43 -19.14 13.14
C GLU A 220 7.39 -18.42 14.49
N GLN A 221 8.54 -18.29 15.16
CA GLN A 221 8.67 -17.55 16.42
C GLN A 221 8.30 -16.05 16.31
N PHE A 222 8.16 -15.52 15.09
CA PHE A 222 7.71 -14.15 14.82
C PHE A 222 6.27 -14.12 14.27
N LYS A 223 5.41 -15.02 14.75
CA LYS A 223 3.96 -15.01 14.51
C LYS A 223 3.34 -13.68 14.95
N GLY A 224 2.67 -12.99 14.03
CA GLY A 224 2.12 -11.64 14.25
C GLY A 224 2.42 -10.70 13.07
N THR A 225 2.66 -9.42 13.36
CA THR A 225 2.95 -8.43 12.34
C THR A 225 4.45 -8.18 12.20
N ASN A 226 4.97 -8.43 11.00
CA ASN A 226 6.35 -8.17 10.62
C ASN A 226 6.45 -7.10 9.53
N SER A 227 7.46 -6.22 9.66
CA SER A 227 7.85 -5.27 8.61
C SER A 227 9.36 -5.29 8.39
N TYR A 228 9.77 -4.94 7.17
CA TYR A 228 11.15 -5.09 6.71
C TYR A 228 11.58 -3.85 5.94
N GLN A 229 12.73 -3.30 6.30
CA GLN A 229 13.48 -2.37 5.46
C GLN A 229 14.70 -3.12 4.93
N ILE A 230 14.62 -3.57 3.69
CA ILE A 230 15.63 -4.44 3.07
C ILE A 230 16.69 -3.58 2.38
N SER A 231 17.96 -3.96 2.53
CA SER A 231 19.08 -3.28 1.85
C SER A 231 18.96 -3.42 0.32
N PRO A 232 19.44 -2.45 -0.48
CA PRO A 232 19.30 -2.50 -1.95
C PRO A 232 19.85 -3.76 -2.63
N ASN A 233 20.81 -4.44 -1.99
CA ASN A 233 21.40 -5.69 -2.48
C ASN A 233 20.70 -6.96 -1.96
N ALA A 234 19.59 -6.81 -1.23
CA ALA A 234 18.79 -7.87 -0.62
C ALA A 234 19.55 -8.82 0.33
N LYS A 235 20.65 -8.37 0.94
CA LYS A 235 21.46 -9.18 1.88
C LYS A 235 21.11 -8.96 3.34
N TRP A 236 20.59 -7.78 3.68
CA TRP A 236 20.31 -7.38 5.06
C TRP A 236 18.92 -6.77 5.14
N ALA A 237 18.33 -6.79 6.34
CA ALA A 237 17.13 -6.03 6.60
C ALA A 237 17.06 -5.57 8.07
N PHE A 238 16.47 -4.39 8.29
CA PHE A 238 15.87 -4.08 9.57
C PHE A 238 14.50 -4.75 9.64
N HIS A 239 14.35 -5.69 10.56
CA HIS A 239 13.12 -6.42 10.82
C HIS A 239 12.45 -5.85 12.07
N THR A 240 11.23 -5.33 11.92
CA THR A 240 10.40 -4.91 13.06
C THR A 240 9.27 -5.91 13.25
N TYR A 241 9.11 -6.39 14.48
CA TYR A 241 8.10 -7.38 14.85
C TYR A 241 7.29 -6.93 16.06
N SER A 242 5.98 -7.14 16.04
CA SER A 242 5.09 -6.95 17.17
C SER A 242 3.87 -7.85 17.07
N THR A 243 3.19 -8.07 18.20
CA THR A 243 1.84 -8.65 18.26
C THR A 243 0.87 -7.61 18.82
N PHE A 244 -0.42 -7.92 18.83
CA PHE A 244 -1.46 -7.07 19.42
C PHE A 244 -1.12 -6.64 20.85
N GLU A 245 -0.52 -7.55 21.63
CA GLU A 245 -0.26 -7.38 23.06
C GLU A 245 1.21 -7.12 23.40
N THR A 246 2.11 -7.24 22.42
CA THR A 246 3.55 -7.14 22.63
C THR A 246 4.14 -5.95 21.87
N PRO A 247 4.68 -4.94 22.59
CA PRO A 247 5.39 -3.81 21.98
C PRO A 247 6.49 -4.24 21.00
N PRO A 248 6.76 -3.43 19.96
CA PRO A 248 7.64 -3.84 18.88
C PRO A 248 9.07 -4.11 19.34
N MET A 249 9.76 -4.97 18.62
CA MET A 249 11.22 -5.13 18.68
C MET A 249 11.81 -4.91 17.29
N VAL A 250 13.07 -4.53 17.23
CA VAL A 250 13.79 -4.30 15.96
C VAL A 250 15.07 -5.12 15.96
N ASN A 251 15.26 -5.90 14.90
CA ASN A 251 16.42 -6.75 14.66
C ASN A 251 17.13 -6.30 13.38
N LEU A 252 18.46 -6.42 13.35
CA LEU A 252 19.22 -6.50 12.11
C LEU A 252 19.34 -7.98 11.73
N ILE A 253 18.83 -8.34 10.55
CA ILE A 253 18.83 -9.71 10.06
C ILE A 253 19.61 -9.84 8.75
N ARG A 254 20.16 -11.03 8.50
CA ARG A 254 20.75 -11.42 7.21
C ARG A 254 19.77 -12.28 6.41
N LEU A 255 19.58 -11.92 5.15
CA LEU A 255 18.76 -12.65 4.18
C LEU A 255 19.63 -13.58 3.31
N PRO A 256 19.06 -14.68 2.79
CA PRO A 256 17.65 -15.08 2.92
C PRO A 256 17.30 -15.89 4.18
N GLN A 257 18.28 -16.28 5.00
CA GLN A 257 18.04 -17.19 6.14
C GLN A 257 17.24 -16.57 7.29
N HIS A 258 16.98 -15.25 7.25
CA HIS A 258 16.41 -14.50 8.37
C HIS A 258 17.23 -14.69 9.66
N LYS A 259 18.56 -14.73 9.52
CA LYS A 259 19.45 -14.89 10.68
C LYS A 259 19.52 -13.57 11.43
N VAL A 260 19.02 -13.53 12.66
CA VAL A 260 19.21 -12.38 13.55
C VAL A 260 20.70 -12.25 13.87
N THR A 261 21.27 -11.10 13.54
CA THR A 261 22.68 -10.79 13.78
C THR A 261 22.86 -9.85 14.96
N LYS A 262 21.90 -8.93 15.15
CA LYS A 262 21.88 -8.00 16.27
C LYS A 262 20.45 -7.62 16.60
N GLN A 263 20.13 -7.59 17.88
CA GLN A 263 18.88 -7.01 18.36
C GLN A 263 19.11 -5.52 18.65
N LEU A 264 18.47 -4.65 17.88
CA LEU A 264 18.67 -3.20 17.95
C LEU A 264 17.76 -2.53 18.97
N LEU A 265 16.51 -3.01 19.08
CA LEU A 265 15.53 -2.49 20.03
C LEU A 265 14.73 -3.64 20.63
N LYS A 266 14.73 -3.73 21.97
CA LYS A 266 13.99 -4.77 22.70
C LYS A 266 12.70 -4.27 23.34
N ASN A 267 12.64 -2.99 23.69
CA ASN A 267 11.57 -2.38 24.48
C ASN A 267 11.30 -3.08 25.82
N GLU A 268 12.31 -3.65 26.49
CA GLU A 268 12.15 -4.42 27.73
C GLU A 268 11.45 -3.65 28.85
N LYS A 269 11.79 -2.37 29.07
CA LYS A 269 11.13 -1.53 30.09
C LYS A 269 9.64 -1.37 29.80
N LEU A 270 9.27 -1.12 28.54
CA LEU A 270 7.87 -0.99 28.13
C LEU A 270 7.15 -2.33 28.25
N ARG A 271 7.75 -3.42 27.75
CA ARG A 271 7.18 -4.78 27.83
C ARG A 271 6.88 -5.19 29.28
N ARG A 272 7.79 -4.93 30.22
CA ARG A 272 7.57 -5.17 31.65
C ARG A 272 6.40 -4.35 32.19
N LYS A 273 6.32 -3.06 31.86
CA LYS A 273 5.19 -2.21 32.29
C LYS A 273 3.85 -2.71 31.75
N ILE A 274 3.79 -3.07 30.47
CA ILE A 274 2.56 -3.59 29.84
C ILE A 274 2.16 -4.95 30.43
N ALA A 275 3.13 -5.83 30.70
CA ALA A 275 2.88 -7.15 31.29
C ALA A 275 2.33 -7.07 32.73
N ALA A 276 2.65 -6.01 33.47
CA ALA A 276 2.15 -5.78 34.83
C ALA A 276 0.72 -5.22 34.90
N LEU A 277 0.12 -4.83 33.76
CA LEU A 277 -1.24 -4.30 33.75
C LEU A 277 -2.28 -5.42 33.91
N LYS A 278 -3.38 -5.13 34.61
CA LYS A 278 -4.54 -6.03 34.70
C LYS A 278 -5.19 -6.18 33.32
N ARG A 279 -4.99 -7.33 32.68
CA ARG A 279 -5.48 -7.63 31.32
C ARG A 279 -5.76 -9.13 31.13
N LYS A 280 -6.66 -9.45 30.21
CA LYS A 280 -6.80 -10.80 29.64
C LYS A 280 -6.19 -10.86 28.24
N PRO A 281 -5.71 -12.03 27.79
CA PRO A 281 -5.27 -12.22 26.42
C PRO A 281 -6.36 -11.84 25.42
N VAL A 282 -5.96 -11.21 24.32
CA VAL A 282 -6.88 -10.85 23.24
C VAL A 282 -7.27 -12.10 22.47
N ARG A 283 -8.55 -12.22 22.16
CA ARG A 283 -9.08 -13.33 21.37
C ARG A 283 -9.23 -12.89 19.93
N PHE A 284 -8.63 -13.62 19.01
CA PHE A 284 -8.91 -13.54 17.57
C PHE A 284 -9.82 -14.69 17.17
N PHE A 285 -10.83 -14.42 16.36
CA PHE A 285 -11.79 -15.41 15.89
C PHE A 285 -12.40 -14.94 14.58
N GLN A 286 -13.18 -15.81 13.96
CA GLN A 286 -13.93 -15.49 12.76
C GLN A 286 -15.42 -15.53 13.05
N VAL A 287 -16.16 -14.59 12.46
CA VAL A 287 -17.61 -14.54 12.47
C VAL A 287 -18.09 -15.05 11.13
N ALA A 288 -18.72 -16.22 11.12
CA ALA A 288 -19.37 -16.74 9.91
C ALA A 288 -20.55 -15.82 9.52
N ILE A 289 -20.61 -15.46 8.25
CA ILE A 289 -21.75 -14.81 7.63
C ILE A 289 -22.34 -15.74 6.55
N ALA A 290 -23.32 -15.27 5.79
CA ALA A 290 -23.92 -16.06 4.71
C ALA A 290 -22.88 -16.48 3.65
N ASP A 291 -23.23 -17.50 2.86
CA ASP A 291 -22.50 -17.93 1.66
C ASP A 291 -21.05 -18.38 1.91
N SER A 292 -20.80 -19.05 3.04
CA SER A 292 -19.47 -19.58 3.43
C SER A 292 -18.39 -18.51 3.62
N VAL A 293 -18.76 -17.23 3.70
CA VAL A 293 -17.84 -16.14 3.99
C VAL A 293 -17.68 -16.02 5.51
N SER A 294 -16.45 -15.74 5.95
CA SER A 294 -16.16 -15.45 7.36
C SER A 294 -15.43 -14.12 7.47
N LEU A 295 -15.69 -13.39 8.56
CA LEU A 295 -15.09 -12.09 8.84
C LEU A 295 -14.12 -12.22 10.02
N ASP A 296 -12.90 -11.73 9.86
CA ASP A 296 -11.94 -11.70 10.97
C ASP A 296 -12.41 -10.73 12.06
N ALA A 297 -12.22 -11.13 13.31
CA ALA A 297 -12.61 -10.39 14.49
C ALA A 297 -11.57 -10.48 15.61
N TRP A 298 -11.57 -9.48 16.49
CA TRP A 298 -10.93 -9.61 17.81
C TRP A 298 -11.81 -9.08 18.94
N GLU A 299 -11.58 -9.60 20.14
CA GLU A 299 -12.25 -9.23 21.37
C GLU A 299 -11.23 -9.06 22.51
N MET A 300 -11.36 -7.96 23.26
CA MET A 300 -10.72 -7.72 24.54
C MET A 300 -11.78 -7.76 25.64
N GLN A 301 -11.53 -8.57 26.67
CA GLN A 301 -12.45 -8.77 27.78
C GLN A 301 -11.93 -8.11 29.07
N PRO A 302 -12.84 -7.81 30.03
CA PRO A 302 -12.45 -7.40 31.38
C PRO A 302 -11.49 -8.39 32.04
N TYR A 303 -10.56 -7.88 32.87
CA TYR A 303 -9.59 -8.72 33.57
C TYR A 303 -10.27 -9.81 34.41
N ASN A 304 -11.35 -9.45 35.12
CA ASN A 304 -12.17 -10.35 35.92
C ASN A 304 -13.42 -10.84 35.17
N PHE A 305 -13.34 -11.02 33.84
CA PHE A 305 -14.51 -11.42 33.04
C PHE A 305 -15.16 -12.70 33.59
N ASN A 306 -16.44 -12.56 33.94
CA ASN A 306 -17.38 -13.60 34.35
C ASN A 306 -18.43 -13.81 33.24
N PRO A 307 -18.54 -15.00 32.63
CA PRO A 307 -19.49 -15.27 31.56
C PRO A 307 -20.97 -15.21 31.97
N ALA A 308 -21.29 -15.25 33.27
CA ALA A 308 -22.66 -15.11 33.78
C ALA A 308 -23.12 -13.64 33.92
N LYS A 309 -22.20 -12.67 33.75
CA LYS A 309 -22.50 -11.23 33.84
C LYS A 309 -22.63 -10.62 32.43
N LYS A 310 -23.55 -9.66 32.28
CA LYS A 310 -23.66 -8.83 31.07
C LYS A 310 -22.70 -7.64 31.16
N TYR A 311 -22.04 -7.32 30.06
CA TYR A 311 -21.12 -6.18 29.95
C TYR A 311 -21.54 -5.27 28.80
N PRO A 312 -21.36 -3.94 28.92
CA PRO A 312 -21.45 -3.06 27.76
C PRO A 312 -20.35 -3.41 26.74
N VAL A 313 -20.67 -3.30 25.46
CA VAL A 313 -19.75 -3.58 24.35
C VAL A 313 -19.43 -2.27 23.63
N LEU A 314 -18.14 -1.94 23.52
CA LEU A 314 -17.67 -0.93 22.59
C LEU A 314 -17.20 -1.61 21.30
N PHE A 315 -17.85 -1.25 20.19
CA PHE A 315 -17.46 -1.71 18.86
C PHE A 315 -16.49 -0.71 18.23
N PHE A 316 -15.24 -1.11 18.05
CA PHE A 316 -14.24 -0.34 17.33
C PHE A 316 -14.37 -0.62 15.83
N ILE A 317 -14.67 0.39 15.02
CA ILE A 317 -14.94 0.24 13.59
C ILE A 317 -14.12 1.23 12.75
N TYR A 318 -13.73 0.78 11.55
CA TYR A 318 -13.26 1.64 10.47
C TYR A 318 -14.11 1.40 9.22
N GLY A 319 -14.04 0.19 8.65
CA GLY A 319 -14.97 -0.30 7.62
C GLY A 319 -14.79 0.27 6.21
N GLU A 320 -13.82 1.16 5.99
CA GLU A 320 -13.46 1.69 4.68
C GLU A 320 -12.38 0.83 3.98
N PRO A 321 -12.27 0.88 2.63
CA PRO A 321 -11.36 0.02 1.87
C PRO A 321 -9.87 0.33 2.03
N ALA A 322 -9.50 1.29 2.89
CA ALA A 322 -8.12 1.71 3.06
C ALA A 322 -7.38 1.02 4.22
N GLY A 323 -8.05 0.21 5.06
CA GLY A 323 -7.35 -0.41 6.18
C GLY A 323 -8.12 -1.42 7.01
N GLN A 324 -7.34 -2.31 7.64
CA GLN A 324 -7.81 -3.35 8.54
C GLN A 324 -7.79 -2.89 10.01
N THR A 325 -8.80 -3.31 10.76
CA THR A 325 -8.89 -3.17 12.21
C THR A 325 -8.54 -4.45 12.96
N VAL A 326 -8.51 -5.60 12.28
CA VAL A 326 -8.20 -6.91 12.86
C VAL A 326 -6.80 -7.34 12.47
N LEU A 327 -5.82 -6.69 13.08
CA LEU A 327 -4.40 -6.96 12.86
C LEU A 327 -3.71 -7.30 14.17
N ASP A 328 -2.96 -8.41 14.18
CA ASP A 328 -2.08 -8.83 15.27
C ASP A 328 -0.82 -7.96 15.32
N ARG A 329 -1.01 -6.70 15.73
CA ARG A 329 0.00 -5.63 15.73
C ARG A 329 -0.16 -4.74 16.95
N TRP A 330 0.95 -4.29 17.51
CA TRP A 330 0.94 -3.35 18.62
C TRP A 330 0.27 -2.02 18.23
N ARG A 331 -0.80 -1.62 18.94
CA ARG A 331 -1.61 -0.43 18.62
C ARG A 331 -1.29 0.81 19.46
N LYS A 332 -0.16 0.82 20.18
CA LYS A 332 0.31 1.95 20.99
C LYS A 332 -0.81 2.48 21.91
N ASN A 333 -1.11 3.78 21.85
CA ASN A 333 -2.10 4.43 22.70
C ASN A 333 -3.51 3.86 22.53
N ARG A 334 -3.88 3.38 21.33
CA ARG A 334 -5.19 2.78 21.10
C ARG A 334 -5.37 1.47 21.86
N TYR A 335 -4.33 0.63 21.93
CA TYR A 335 -4.34 -0.58 22.77
C TYR A 335 -4.55 -0.21 24.24
N LEU A 336 -3.82 0.80 24.73
CA LEU A 336 -3.92 1.24 26.13
C LEU A 336 -5.30 1.82 26.46
N TRP A 337 -5.90 2.56 25.54
CA TRP A 337 -7.25 3.10 25.71
C TRP A 337 -8.29 1.99 25.75
N HIS A 338 -8.23 1.01 24.83
CA HIS A 338 -9.12 -0.17 24.89
C HIS A 338 -8.91 -0.98 26.18
N LEU A 339 -7.65 -1.16 26.60
CA LEU A 339 -7.34 -1.87 27.85
C LEU A 339 -7.89 -1.14 29.08
N MET A 340 -7.83 0.19 29.11
CA MET A 340 -8.45 0.98 30.18
C MET A 340 -9.96 0.75 30.21
N LEU A 341 -10.63 0.70 29.05
CA LEU A 341 -12.07 0.40 28.99
C LEU A 341 -12.40 -1.00 29.51
N THR A 342 -11.58 -2.01 29.21
CA THR A 342 -11.82 -3.35 29.77
C THR A 342 -11.63 -3.41 31.29
N GLN A 343 -10.80 -2.54 31.86
CA GLN A 343 -10.68 -2.37 33.31
C GLN A 343 -11.90 -1.66 33.93
N GLN A 344 -12.67 -0.93 33.12
CA GLN A 344 -13.98 -0.37 33.47
C GLN A 344 -15.14 -1.32 33.12
N GLU A 345 -14.86 -2.61 32.97
CA GLU A 345 -15.84 -3.66 32.68
C GLU A 345 -16.54 -3.54 31.30
N TYR A 346 -15.92 -2.89 30.31
CA TYR A 346 -16.37 -2.98 28.92
C TYR A 346 -15.75 -4.18 28.21
N ILE A 347 -16.50 -4.80 27.30
CA ILE A 347 -15.91 -5.60 26.24
C ILE A 347 -15.59 -4.65 25.09
N VAL A 348 -14.40 -4.77 24.51
CA VAL A 348 -14.04 -4.02 23.30
C VAL A 348 -13.82 -5.02 22.18
N MET A 349 -14.46 -4.82 21.03
CA MET A 349 -14.31 -5.72 19.89
C MET A 349 -14.26 -4.99 18.56
N SER A 350 -13.84 -5.69 17.53
CA SER A 350 -13.70 -5.19 16.16
C SER A 350 -13.95 -6.33 15.19
N VAL A 351 -14.56 -6.02 14.05
CA VAL A 351 -14.76 -6.97 12.94
C VAL A 351 -14.39 -6.25 11.64
N ASP A 352 -13.59 -6.88 10.81
CA ASP A 352 -13.26 -6.38 9.48
C ASP A 352 -14.36 -6.84 8.50
N ASN A 353 -15.25 -5.92 8.11
CA ASN A 353 -16.37 -6.20 7.20
C ASN A 353 -15.94 -6.32 5.73
N ARG A 354 -16.84 -6.84 4.87
CA ARG A 354 -16.67 -6.83 3.41
C ARG A 354 -16.28 -5.44 2.92
N GLY A 355 -15.30 -5.38 2.02
CA GLY A 355 -14.69 -4.13 1.54
C GLY A 355 -13.38 -3.78 2.24
N THR A 356 -13.08 -4.38 3.40
CA THR A 356 -11.76 -4.25 4.04
C THR A 356 -10.68 -4.93 3.19
N PRO A 357 -9.48 -4.33 3.01
CA PRO A 357 -8.39 -4.92 2.22
C PRO A 357 -7.64 -5.99 3.04
N ALA A 358 -8.32 -7.09 3.36
CA ALA A 358 -7.76 -8.24 4.06
C ALA A 358 -7.17 -9.25 3.04
N PRO A 359 -5.87 -9.61 3.17
CA PRO A 359 -5.11 -10.35 2.13
C PRO A 359 -5.20 -11.88 2.19
#